data_AF-A0A9E3DKH6-F1
#
_entry.id   AF-A0A9E3DKH6-F1
#
_cell.length_a   1.000
_cell.length_b   1.000
_cell.length_c   1.000
_cell.angle_alpha   90.00
_cell.angle_beta   90.00
_cell.angle_gamma   90.00
#
_symmetry.space_group_name_H-M   'P 1'
#
loop_
_entity.id
_entity.type
_entity.pdbx_description
1 polymer ?
#
loop_
_entity_poly.entity_id
_entity_poly.type
_entity_poly.pdbx_seq_one_letter_code
_entity_poly.pdbx_strand_id
1 'polypeptide(L)'
;MIIDHAKLLALATRIVAAGGSSPAEAAIVAEHLVEANLRGHDSHGVGMLVAYVRDFEAGTLKVNQAPEVVSDSGTISVWDAHAGYGQVVARQAVEWAIGAAKKHGVAVNGLRNAHHIGRVGTYGEIAARAGMVGLHFVNVASGAPGVAPFRGREGRFLTNPVCIAIPPTANNEPILLDFATSRVALGKVRVAYNAGKPMLDGALLDHAGRPTTNPAVMYTEPRGVVLPFGEHKGSGLALVCELLAGAIVGSTSVTSMTPPERGILNGMLSIVIDPAQLSARDSMMAEIDAMIAWVKSAAPSDPQLPVLVAGEPERIARAERLARGIEIDEETWSQLAAIAGRYQIAVDR
;
A
#
# COMPACT_ATOMS: atom_id res chain seq x y z
N MET A 1 1.60 -11.79 19.65
CA MET A 1 1.33 -13.24 19.49
C MET A 1 1.63 -13.69 18.07
N ILE A 2 1.89 -14.98 17.85
CA ILE A 2 2.21 -15.54 16.52
C ILE A 2 1.02 -16.38 16.02
N ILE A 3 0.53 -16.09 14.82
CA ILE A 3 -0.64 -16.76 14.21
C ILE A 3 -0.23 -17.42 12.90
N ASP A 4 -0.68 -18.64 12.65
CA ASP A 4 -0.50 -19.28 11.34
C ASP A 4 -1.24 -18.51 10.24
N HIS A 5 -0.57 -18.30 9.11
CA HIS A 5 -1.08 -17.51 8.00
C HIS A 5 -2.38 -18.07 7.38
N ALA A 6 -2.56 -19.40 7.36
CA ALA A 6 -3.77 -20.01 6.80
C ALA A 6 -4.97 -19.83 7.74
N LYS A 7 -4.75 -19.94 9.07
CA LYS A 7 -5.77 -19.57 10.06
C LYS A 7 -6.16 -18.10 9.96
N LEU A 8 -5.15 -17.23 9.80
CA LEU A 8 -5.37 -15.79 9.69
C LEU A 8 -6.15 -15.44 8.42
N LEU A 9 -5.83 -16.08 7.29
CA LEU A 9 -6.57 -15.96 6.04
C LEU A 9 -8.03 -16.40 6.21
N ALA A 10 -8.26 -17.58 6.79
CA ALA A 10 -9.61 -18.08 7.03
C ALA A 10 -10.45 -17.13 7.90
N LEU A 11 -9.86 -16.60 8.99
CA LEU A 11 -10.53 -15.62 9.85
C LEU A 11 -10.85 -14.32 9.08
N ALA A 12 -9.88 -13.78 8.36
CA ALA A 12 -10.06 -12.56 7.56
C ALA A 12 -11.16 -12.73 6.50
N THR A 13 -11.16 -13.84 5.77
CA THR A 13 -12.19 -14.16 4.77
C THR A 13 -13.58 -14.24 5.42
N ARG A 14 -13.72 -14.90 6.57
CA ARG A 14 -15.00 -14.97 7.30
C ARG A 14 -15.49 -13.61 7.75
N ILE A 15 -14.60 -12.75 8.25
CA ILE A 15 -14.95 -11.38 8.67
C ILE A 15 -15.44 -10.55 7.48
N VAL A 16 -14.72 -10.57 6.35
CA VAL A 16 -15.10 -9.82 5.16
C VAL A 16 -16.42 -10.33 4.58
N ALA A 17 -16.62 -11.66 4.54
CA ALA A 17 -17.88 -12.26 4.10
C ALA A 17 -19.07 -11.89 5.01
N ALA A 18 -18.86 -11.87 6.34
CA ALA A 18 -19.89 -11.42 7.29
C ALA A 18 -20.23 -9.92 7.11
N GLY A 19 -19.30 -9.13 6.59
CA GLY A 19 -19.52 -7.76 6.11
C GLY A 19 -20.28 -7.65 4.79
N GLY A 20 -20.89 -8.74 4.29
CA GLY A 20 -21.75 -8.73 3.11
C GLY A 20 -21.04 -8.92 1.77
N SER A 21 -19.72 -9.11 1.76
CA SER A 21 -18.96 -9.40 0.55
C SER A 21 -19.28 -10.80 -0.02
N SER A 22 -19.33 -10.89 -1.34
CA SER A 22 -19.37 -12.16 -2.07
C SER A 22 -18.12 -13.00 -1.79
N PRO A 23 -18.16 -14.33 -2.00
CA PRO A 23 -16.99 -15.18 -1.78
C PRO A 23 -15.75 -14.73 -2.55
N ALA A 24 -15.92 -14.22 -3.77
CA ALA A 24 -14.82 -13.75 -4.61
C ALA A 24 -14.18 -12.46 -4.05
N GLU A 25 -15.00 -11.47 -3.67
CA GLU A 25 -14.49 -10.23 -3.04
C GLU A 25 -13.82 -10.51 -1.70
N ALA A 26 -14.43 -11.36 -0.87
CA ALA A 26 -13.88 -11.73 0.43
C ALA A 26 -12.53 -12.44 0.31
N ALA A 27 -12.35 -13.32 -0.68
CA ALA A 27 -11.07 -13.95 -0.96
C ALA A 27 -10.01 -12.92 -1.36
N ILE A 28 -10.31 -12.04 -2.32
CA ILE A 28 -9.35 -11.03 -2.81
C ILE A 28 -8.90 -10.10 -1.67
N VAL A 29 -9.84 -9.61 -0.86
CA VAL A 29 -9.51 -8.69 0.26
C VAL A 29 -8.67 -9.42 1.30
N ALA A 30 -9.09 -10.62 1.73
CA ALA A 30 -8.37 -11.37 2.77
C ALA A 30 -6.96 -11.79 2.33
N GLU A 31 -6.81 -12.29 1.10
CA GLU A 31 -5.51 -12.64 0.53
C GLU A 31 -4.57 -11.45 0.46
N HIS A 32 -5.08 -10.28 0.03
CA HIS A 32 -4.29 -9.06 -0.05
C HIS A 32 -3.75 -8.63 1.33
N LEU A 33 -4.61 -8.64 2.35
CA LEU A 33 -4.23 -8.27 3.71
C LEU A 33 -3.23 -9.26 4.32
N VAL A 34 -3.48 -10.57 4.19
CA VAL A 34 -2.56 -11.58 4.74
C VAL A 34 -1.22 -11.58 3.99
N GLU A 35 -1.22 -11.40 2.67
CA GLU A 35 0.03 -11.28 1.91
C GLU A 35 0.79 -10.00 2.29
N ALA A 36 0.11 -8.88 2.60
CA ALA A 36 0.77 -7.70 3.15
C ALA A 36 1.44 -8.00 4.50
N ASN A 37 0.78 -8.75 5.40
CA ASN A 37 1.42 -9.23 6.62
C ASN A 37 2.60 -10.16 6.30
N LEU A 38 2.47 -11.14 5.41
CA LEU A 38 3.58 -12.03 5.06
C LEU A 38 4.79 -11.24 4.55
N ARG A 39 4.57 -10.19 3.77
CA ARG A 39 5.64 -9.33 3.23
C ARG A 39 6.23 -8.34 4.23
N GLY A 40 5.82 -8.38 5.51
CA GLY A 40 6.32 -7.48 6.56
C GLY A 40 5.67 -6.09 6.57
N HIS A 41 4.57 -5.90 5.86
CA HIS A 41 3.83 -4.63 5.74
C HIS A 41 2.57 -4.62 6.61
N ASP A 42 2.75 -4.83 7.92
CA ASP A 42 1.66 -5.03 8.89
C ASP A 42 0.64 -3.88 8.94
N SER A 43 1.07 -2.64 8.63
CA SER A 43 0.17 -1.49 8.57
C SER A 43 -0.92 -1.59 7.50
N HIS A 44 -0.75 -2.46 6.50
CA HIS A 44 -1.71 -2.71 5.43
C HIS A 44 -2.21 -4.17 5.46
N GLY A 45 -1.98 -4.89 6.56
CA GLY A 45 -2.43 -6.25 6.77
C GLY A 45 -3.78 -6.34 7.46
N VAL A 46 -4.06 -7.48 8.10
CA VAL A 46 -5.38 -7.81 8.70
C VAL A 46 -5.87 -6.80 9.73
N GLY A 47 -5.00 -6.03 10.38
CA GLY A 47 -5.39 -4.95 11.28
C GLY A 47 -6.25 -3.87 10.58
N MET A 48 -6.20 -3.77 9.25
CA MET A 48 -7.09 -2.88 8.49
C MET A 48 -8.56 -3.31 8.52
N LEU A 49 -8.88 -4.56 8.84
CA LEU A 49 -10.26 -5.03 8.97
C LEU A 49 -11.04 -4.22 10.03
N VAL A 50 -10.36 -3.70 11.05
CA VAL A 50 -10.98 -2.83 12.06
C VAL A 50 -11.54 -1.55 11.41
N ALA A 51 -10.75 -0.91 10.55
CA ALA A 51 -11.20 0.26 9.81
C ALA A 51 -12.22 -0.11 8.74
N TYR A 52 -12.06 -1.24 8.05
CA TYR A 52 -12.94 -1.64 6.95
C TYR A 52 -14.34 -1.99 7.45
N VAL A 53 -14.45 -2.74 8.55
CA VAL A 53 -15.73 -3.06 9.17
C VAL A 53 -16.44 -1.79 9.64
N ARG A 54 -15.72 -0.86 10.29
CA ARG A 54 -16.28 0.44 10.68
C ARG A 54 -16.77 1.23 9.47
N ASP A 55 -15.94 1.33 8.42
CA ASP A 55 -16.27 2.11 7.23
C ASP A 55 -17.45 1.49 6.45
N PHE A 56 -17.58 0.16 6.46
CA PHE A 56 -18.74 -0.56 5.94
C PHE A 56 -20.00 -0.27 6.76
N GLU A 57 -19.94 -0.38 8.09
CA GLU A 57 -21.04 -0.07 9.00
C GLU A 57 -21.51 1.40 8.86
N ALA A 58 -20.57 2.32 8.60
CA ALA A 58 -20.84 3.73 8.32
C ALA A 58 -21.31 4.00 6.89
N GLY A 59 -21.35 3.00 6.01
CA GLY A 59 -21.74 3.12 4.61
C GLY A 59 -20.74 3.87 3.73
N THR A 60 -19.51 4.08 4.18
CA THR A 60 -18.42 4.74 3.44
C THR A 60 -17.54 3.80 2.64
N LEU A 61 -17.60 2.50 2.93
CA LEU A 61 -17.11 1.41 2.09
C LEU A 61 -18.31 0.70 1.44
N LYS A 62 -18.25 0.46 0.13
CA LYS A 62 -19.29 -0.27 -0.64
C LYS A 62 -18.80 -1.66 -1.00
N VAL A 63 -19.42 -2.69 -0.42
CA VAL A 63 -19.12 -4.09 -0.76
C VAL A 63 -19.78 -4.50 -2.07
N ASN A 64 -19.17 -5.44 -2.80
CA ASN A 64 -19.61 -5.94 -4.11
C ASN A 64 -19.78 -4.85 -5.17
N GLN A 65 -19.01 -3.78 -5.06
CA GLN A 65 -19.11 -2.65 -5.96
C GLN A 65 -18.38 -2.93 -7.27
N ALA A 66 -19.10 -2.88 -8.39
CA ALA A 66 -18.48 -2.88 -9.70
C ALA A 66 -17.94 -1.47 -10.03
N PRO A 67 -16.73 -1.34 -10.58
CA PRO A 67 -16.24 -0.06 -11.03
C PRO A 67 -16.91 0.39 -12.33
N GLU A 68 -16.96 1.71 -12.52
CA GLU A 68 -17.37 2.34 -13.77
C GLU A 68 -16.14 2.73 -14.58
N VAL A 69 -16.08 2.33 -15.85
CA VAL A 69 -15.09 2.85 -16.80
C VAL A 69 -15.61 4.18 -17.34
N VAL A 70 -15.10 5.27 -16.79
CA VAL A 70 -15.50 6.65 -17.09
C VAL A 70 -15.04 7.05 -18.49
N SER A 71 -13.85 6.60 -18.89
CA SER A 71 -13.31 6.77 -20.23
C SER A 71 -12.31 5.66 -20.57
N ASP A 72 -12.24 5.29 -21.84
CA ASP A 72 -11.27 4.33 -22.38
C ASP A 72 -10.94 4.71 -23.84
N SER A 73 -9.65 4.94 -24.12
CA SER A 73 -9.12 5.23 -25.46
C SER A 73 -8.18 4.12 -25.98
N GLY A 74 -8.22 2.94 -25.38
CA GLY A 74 -7.41 1.77 -25.73
C GLY A 74 -6.06 1.70 -25.02
N THR A 75 -5.40 2.85 -24.80
CA THR A 75 -4.14 2.95 -24.04
C THR A 75 -4.25 3.85 -22.82
N ILE A 76 -5.38 4.56 -22.66
CA ILE A 76 -5.65 5.37 -21.47
C ILE A 76 -7.06 5.06 -21.01
N SER A 77 -7.24 4.77 -19.72
CA SER A 77 -8.57 4.65 -19.11
C SER A 77 -8.67 5.37 -17.78
N VAL A 78 -9.88 5.78 -17.41
CA VAL A 78 -10.21 6.31 -16.08
C VAL A 78 -11.36 5.49 -15.50
N TRP A 79 -11.18 5.02 -14.27
CA TRP A 79 -12.09 4.14 -13.56
C TRP A 79 -12.56 4.80 -12.26
N ASP A 80 -13.87 4.81 -12.02
CA ASP A 80 -14.46 5.19 -10.73
C ASP A 80 -14.82 3.94 -9.95
N ALA A 81 -14.25 3.80 -8.75
CA ALA A 81 -14.48 2.64 -7.89
C ALA A 81 -15.74 2.78 -7.03
N HIS A 82 -16.37 3.95 -6.97
CA HIS A 82 -17.58 4.18 -6.17
C HIS A 82 -17.46 3.74 -4.69
N ALA A 83 -16.27 3.98 -4.09
CA ALA A 83 -15.89 3.54 -2.75
C ALA A 83 -15.92 2.02 -2.52
N GLY A 84 -15.79 1.24 -3.60
CA GLY A 84 -15.56 -0.20 -3.57
C GLY A 84 -14.21 -0.57 -2.94
N TYR A 85 -14.07 -1.83 -2.50
CA TYR A 85 -12.80 -2.34 -1.99
C TYR A 85 -11.66 -2.09 -2.98
N GLY A 86 -10.66 -1.33 -2.55
CA GLY A 86 -9.52 -0.97 -3.40
C GLY A 86 -8.73 -2.18 -3.88
N GLN A 87 -8.67 -3.24 -3.08
CA GLN A 87 -8.04 -4.52 -3.45
C GLN A 87 -8.64 -5.13 -4.71
N VAL A 88 -9.96 -5.02 -4.87
CA VAL A 88 -10.69 -5.57 -6.03
C VAL A 88 -10.53 -4.65 -7.23
N VAL A 89 -10.87 -3.37 -7.06
CA VAL A 89 -10.97 -2.45 -8.20
C VAL A 89 -9.59 -2.10 -8.75
N ALA A 90 -8.60 -1.84 -7.90
CA ALA A 90 -7.25 -1.52 -8.37
C ALA A 90 -6.59 -2.73 -9.06
N ARG A 91 -6.92 -3.96 -8.64
CA ARG A 91 -6.49 -5.17 -9.34
C ARG A 91 -7.07 -5.21 -10.76
N GLN A 92 -8.39 -5.03 -10.90
CA GLN A 92 -9.05 -5.03 -12.21
C GLN A 92 -8.47 -3.96 -13.13
N ALA A 93 -8.24 -2.75 -12.60
CA ALA A 93 -7.73 -1.64 -13.40
C ALA A 93 -6.28 -1.86 -13.87
N VAL A 94 -5.44 -2.51 -13.05
CA VAL A 94 -4.07 -2.90 -13.44
C VAL A 94 -4.08 -4.07 -14.42
N GLU A 95 -4.98 -5.05 -14.27
CA GLU A 95 -5.15 -6.14 -15.22
C GLU A 95 -5.60 -5.61 -16.60
N TRP A 96 -6.49 -4.63 -16.65
CA TRP A 96 -6.82 -3.90 -17.88
C TRP A 96 -5.57 -3.24 -18.49
N ALA A 97 -4.78 -2.52 -17.68
CA ALA A 97 -3.59 -1.81 -18.16
C ALA A 97 -2.53 -2.78 -18.72
N ILE A 98 -2.38 -3.96 -18.12
CA ILE A 98 -1.53 -5.03 -18.65
C ILE A 98 -2.04 -5.50 -20.03
N GLY A 99 -3.35 -5.69 -20.18
CA GLY A 99 -3.95 -6.07 -21.46
C GLY A 99 -3.72 -5.03 -22.55
N ALA A 100 -3.94 -3.75 -22.23
CA ALA A 100 -3.69 -2.63 -23.13
C ALA A 100 -2.20 -2.49 -23.49
N ALA A 101 -1.30 -2.58 -22.51
CA ALA A 101 0.15 -2.49 -22.72
C ALA A 101 0.68 -3.63 -23.60
N LYS A 102 0.18 -4.87 -23.44
CA LYS A 102 0.53 -5.98 -24.35
C LYS A 102 0.17 -5.72 -25.81
N LYS A 103 -0.91 -4.98 -26.05
CA LYS A 103 -1.38 -4.68 -27.40
C LYS A 103 -0.70 -3.44 -28.01
N HIS A 104 -0.38 -2.46 -27.17
CA HIS A 104 -0.01 -1.11 -27.63
C HIS A 104 1.36 -0.63 -27.11
N GLY A 105 2.05 -1.44 -26.31
CA GLY A 105 3.33 -1.14 -25.70
C GLY A 105 3.27 -0.34 -24.39
N VAL A 106 2.23 0.47 -24.20
CA VAL A 106 2.03 1.24 -22.96
C VAL A 106 0.55 1.43 -22.68
N ALA A 107 0.20 1.46 -21.40
CA ALA A 107 -1.11 1.86 -20.92
C ALA A 107 -0.99 2.77 -19.70
N VAL A 108 -1.87 3.77 -19.62
CA VAL A 108 -2.04 4.63 -18.45
C VAL A 108 -3.45 4.43 -17.90
N ASN A 109 -3.56 4.06 -16.64
CA ASN A 109 -4.85 3.90 -15.99
C ASN A 109 -4.98 4.85 -14.79
N GLY A 110 -6.01 5.68 -14.80
CA GLY A 110 -6.47 6.43 -13.64
C GLY A 110 -7.54 5.67 -12.88
N LEU A 111 -7.37 5.56 -11.57
CA LEU A 111 -8.36 5.03 -10.64
C LEU A 111 -8.73 6.14 -9.66
N ARG A 112 -10.02 6.37 -9.47
CA ARG A 112 -10.52 7.34 -8.49
C ARG A 112 -11.54 6.71 -7.54
N ASN A 113 -11.63 7.31 -6.35
CA ASN A 113 -12.63 6.99 -5.33
C ASN A 113 -12.66 5.52 -4.92
N ALA A 114 -11.52 4.83 -4.99
CA ALA A 114 -11.40 3.50 -4.41
C ALA A 114 -11.36 3.64 -2.89
N HIS A 115 -12.01 2.73 -2.17
CA HIS A 115 -11.64 2.54 -0.76
C HIS A 115 -10.16 2.10 -0.69
N HIS A 116 -9.61 2.02 0.51
CA HIS A 116 -8.20 1.77 0.73
C HIS A 116 -7.65 0.59 -0.11
N ILE A 117 -6.64 0.88 -0.93
CA ILE A 117 -6.02 -0.11 -1.84
C ILE A 117 -4.97 -1.00 -1.15
N GLY A 118 -4.65 -0.74 0.13
CA GLY A 118 -3.67 -1.50 0.89
C GLY A 118 -2.24 -1.33 0.37
N ARG A 119 -1.41 -2.36 0.48
CA ARG A 119 -0.03 -2.39 -0.05
C ARG A 119 -0.01 -2.25 -1.58
N VAL A 120 0.60 -1.16 -2.06
CA VAL A 120 0.68 -0.84 -3.50
C VAL A 120 1.58 -1.81 -4.25
N GLY A 121 2.59 -2.38 -3.58
CA GLY A 121 3.46 -3.42 -4.12
C GLY A 121 2.72 -4.63 -4.69
N THR A 122 1.51 -4.94 -4.20
CA THR A 122 0.67 -6.00 -4.77
C THR A 122 0.36 -5.76 -6.25
N TYR A 123 0.10 -4.51 -6.63
CA TYR A 123 -0.20 -4.12 -8.02
C TYR A 123 1.04 -4.14 -8.91
N GLY A 124 2.17 -3.68 -8.36
CA GLY A 124 3.47 -3.77 -9.03
C GLY A 124 3.85 -5.23 -9.32
N GLU A 125 3.62 -6.13 -8.38
CA GLU A 125 3.86 -7.56 -8.58
C GLU A 125 2.93 -8.18 -9.64
N ILE A 126 1.67 -7.75 -9.73
CA ILE A 126 0.74 -8.18 -10.78
C ILE A 126 1.27 -7.78 -12.16
N ALA A 127 1.74 -6.53 -12.31
CA ALA A 127 2.37 -6.05 -13.55
C ALA A 127 3.67 -6.82 -13.88
N ALA A 128 4.58 -6.92 -12.91
CA ALA A 128 5.87 -7.58 -13.09
C ALA A 128 5.74 -9.06 -13.46
N ARG A 129 4.84 -9.81 -12.80
CA ARG A 129 4.56 -11.22 -13.14
C ARG A 129 3.98 -11.38 -14.55
N ALA A 130 3.30 -10.36 -15.07
CA ALA A 130 2.83 -10.34 -16.46
C ALA A 130 3.91 -9.95 -17.48
N GLY A 131 5.17 -9.78 -17.04
CA GLY A 131 6.29 -9.37 -17.88
C GLY A 131 6.32 -7.87 -18.18
N MET A 132 5.55 -7.06 -17.45
CA MET A 132 5.42 -5.62 -17.66
C MET A 132 6.22 -4.83 -16.62
N VAL A 133 6.67 -3.63 -16.99
CA VAL A 133 7.11 -2.61 -16.03
C VAL A 133 5.87 -1.88 -15.50
N GLY A 134 5.77 -1.70 -14.19
CA GLY A 134 4.66 -1.01 -13.54
C GLY A 134 5.12 0.19 -12.72
N LEU A 135 4.48 1.35 -12.88
CA LEU A 135 4.68 2.54 -12.06
C LEU A 135 3.33 2.96 -11.49
N HIS A 136 3.22 3.06 -10.18
CA HIS A 136 1.99 3.40 -9.48
C HIS A 136 2.22 4.58 -8.54
N PHE A 137 1.47 5.65 -8.75
CA PHE A 137 1.46 6.85 -7.90
C PHE A 137 0.10 6.91 -7.23
N VAL A 138 0.08 7.11 -5.91
CA VAL A 138 -1.12 6.96 -5.10
C VAL A 138 -1.24 8.15 -4.15
N ASN A 139 -2.44 8.67 -3.98
CA ASN A 139 -2.76 9.61 -2.91
C ASN A 139 -3.68 8.97 -1.88
N VAL A 140 -3.82 9.61 -0.72
CA VAL A 140 -4.90 9.30 0.22
C VAL A 140 -5.84 10.51 0.21
N ALA A 141 -7.01 10.33 -0.41
CA ALA A 141 -7.95 11.40 -0.74
C ALA A 141 -8.86 11.80 0.43
N SER A 142 -8.72 11.17 1.59
CA SER A 142 -9.55 11.39 2.77
C SER A 142 -8.77 11.28 4.08
N GLY A 143 -9.33 11.83 5.16
CA GLY A 143 -8.73 11.85 6.48
C GLY A 143 -7.87 13.10 6.74
N ALA A 144 -7.73 13.45 8.02
CA ALA A 144 -6.96 14.62 8.44
C ALA A 144 -5.48 14.48 7.97
N PRO A 145 -4.90 15.51 7.32
CA PRO A 145 -3.53 15.47 6.86
C PRO A 145 -2.55 15.20 8.01
N GLY A 146 -1.71 14.18 7.83
CA GLY A 146 -0.78 13.70 8.87
C GLY A 146 0.70 13.89 8.52
N VAL A 147 1.02 14.34 7.30
CA VAL A 147 2.38 14.51 6.81
C VAL A 147 2.62 15.98 6.46
N ALA A 148 3.68 16.57 7.03
CA ALA A 148 4.04 17.95 6.75
C ALA A 148 4.82 18.08 5.43
N PRO A 149 4.64 19.19 4.69
CA PRO A 149 5.58 19.53 3.62
C PRO A 149 6.94 19.87 4.23
N PHE A 150 8.00 19.80 3.43
CA PHE A 150 9.34 20.19 3.89
C PHE A 150 9.33 21.62 4.46
N ARG A 151 9.90 21.79 5.66
CA ARG A 151 9.89 23.03 6.48
C ARG A 151 8.51 23.46 7.00
N GLY A 152 7.47 22.67 6.77
CA GLY A 152 6.18 22.81 7.44
C GLY A 152 6.16 22.09 8.78
N ARG A 153 5.24 22.52 9.67
CA ARG A 153 4.93 21.84 10.94
C ARG A 153 3.50 21.33 11.02
N GLU A 154 2.71 21.57 9.98
CA GLU A 154 1.30 21.18 9.89
C GLU A 154 1.11 20.20 8.74
N GLY A 155 0.19 19.26 8.91
CA GLY A 155 -0.13 18.29 7.88
C GLY A 155 -0.67 18.99 6.63
N ARG A 156 -0.15 18.61 5.46
CA ARG A 156 -0.71 19.00 4.14
C ARG A 156 -0.86 17.82 3.19
N PHE A 157 -0.24 16.68 3.53
CA PHE A 157 -0.34 15.44 2.77
C PHE A 157 -0.70 14.29 3.71
N LEU A 158 -0.98 13.15 3.09
CA LEU A 158 -0.90 11.85 3.71
C LEU A 158 0.36 11.13 3.18
N THR A 159 0.47 9.83 3.40
CA THR A 159 1.70 9.07 3.12
C THR A 159 1.99 8.84 1.63
N ASN A 160 1.04 9.15 0.74
CA ASN A 160 1.13 9.18 -0.72
C ASN A 160 2.22 8.28 -1.33
N PRO A 161 1.99 6.96 -1.39
CA PRO A 161 3.02 6.00 -1.78
C PRO A 161 3.34 6.00 -3.28
N VAL A 162 4.52 5.48 -3.59
CA VAL A 162 4.99 5.17 -4.94
C VAL A 162 5.41 3.71 -4.99
N CYS A 163 4.99 3.01 -6.04
CA CYS A 163 5.43 1.67 -6.35
C CYS A 163 6.01 1.60 -7.76
N ILE A 164 7.20 1.02 -7.91
CA ILE A 164 7.84 0.75 -9.19
C ILE A 164 8.23 -0.72 -9.23
N ALA A 165 7.80 -1.42 -10.27
CA ALA A 165 8.05 -2.83 -10.46
C ALA A 165 8.70 -3.10 -11.81
N ILE A 166 9.77 -3.88 -11.80
CA ILE A 166 10.47 -4.36 -13.00
C ILE A 166 10.25 -5.88 -13.08
N PRO A 167 9.94 -6.44 -14.26
CA PRO A 167 9.65 -7.86 -14.40
C PRO A 167 10.84 -8.74 -14.00
N PRO A 168 10.59 -10.02 -13.63
CA PRO A 168 11.65 -10.96 -13.31
C PRO A 168 12.47 -11.33 -14.55
N THR A 169 13.67 -11.85 -14.31
CA THR A 169 14.51 -12.51 -15.32
C THR A 169 14.50 -14.03 -15.07
N ALA A 170 15.31 -14.77 -15.83
CA ALA A 170 15.53 -16.19 -15.54
C ALA A 170 16.28 -16.43 -14.22
N ASN A 171 17.07 -15.45 -13.76
CA ASN A 171 17.96 -15.59 -12.61
C ASN A 171 17.49 -14.82 -11.38
N ASN A 172 16.61 -13.84 -11.54
CA ASN A 172 16.18 -12.94 -10.47
C ASN A 172 14.66 -12.75 -10.43
N GLU A 173 14.14 -12.70 -9.22
CA GLU A 173 12.78 -12.25 -8.90
C GLU A 173 12.57 -10.78 -9.29
N PRO A 174 11.30 -10.30 -9.38
CA PRO A 174 11.03 -8.91 -9.71
C PRO A 174 11.72 -7.91 -8.77
N ILE A 175 12.23 -6.82 -9.33
CA ILE A 175 12.57 -5.63 -8.54
C ILE A 175 11.26 -4.93 -8.18
N LEU A 176 11.03 -4.74 -6.89
CA LEU A 176 9.81 -4.11 -6.38
C LEU A 176 10.18 -3.03 -5.37
N LEU A 177 10.11 -1.78 -5.78
CA LEU A 177 10.29 -0.62 -4.92
C LEU A 177 8.92 -0.10 -4.52
N ASP A 178 8.52 -0.28 -3.26
CA ASP A 178 7.22 0.14 -2.72
C ASP A 178 7.40 0.87 -1.38
N PHE A 179 7.07 2.16 -1.36
CA PHE A 179 7.30 2.99 -0.17
C PHE A 179 6.34 4.19 -0.09
N ALA A 180 6.08 4.61 1.15
CA ALA A 180 5.43 5.88 1.43
C ALA A 180 6.39 7.06 1.19
N THR A 181 5.85 8.22 0.81
CA THR A 181 6.64 9.47 0.69
C THR A 181 6.96 10.14 2.02
N SER A 182 6.37 9.62 3.09
CA SER A 182 6.73 9.92 4.48
C SER A 182 7.91 9.06 4.95
N ARG A 183 8.68 9.56 5.92
CA ARG A 183 9.82 8.84 6.50
C ARG A 183 9.40 7.54 7.19
N VAL A 184 8.18 7.50 7.72
CA VAL A 184 7.53 6.33 8.31
C VAL A 184 6.06 6.31 7.91
N ALA A 185 5.51 5.13 7.67
CA ALA A 185 4.07 5.00 7.40
C ALA A 185 3.25 5.36 8.65
N LEU A 186 2.10 6.01 8.48
CA LEU A 186 1.20 6.35 9.61
C LEU A 186 0.76 5.12 10.40
N GLY A 187 0.53 3.99 9.73
CA GLY A 187 0.21 2.75 10.42
C GLY A 187 1.37 2.19 11.26
N LYS A 188 2.64 2.45 10.90
CA LYS A 188 3.78 2.11 11.77
C LYS A 188 3.80 2.99 13.03
N VAL A 189 3.36 4.25 12.94
CA VAL A 189 3.18 5.11 14.12
C VAL A 189 2.08 4.55 15.03
N ARG A 190 0.99 4.03 14.45
CA ARG A 190 -0.09 3.36 15.21
C ARG A 190 0.42 2.14 15.96
N VAL A 191 1.18 1.27 15.28
CA VAL A 191 1.76 0.07 15.88
C VAL A 191 2.71 0.45 17.03
N ALA A 192 3.57 1.45 16.83
CA ALA A 192 4.47 1.92 17.88
C ALA A 192 3.73 2.56 19.07
N TYR A 193 2.67 3.32 18.81
CA TYR A 193 1.79 3.87 19.84
C TYR A 193 1.14 2.78 20.68
N ASN A 194 0.51 1.80 20.04
CA ASN A 194 -0.12 0.66 20.73
C ASN A 194 0.91 -0.16 21.54
N ALA A 195 2.13 -0.31 21.02
CA ALA A 195 3.21 -1.04 21.68
C ALA A 195 3.98 -0.22 22.73
N GLY A 196 3.69 1.07 22.90
CA GLY A 196 4.44 1.97 23.79
C GLY A 196 5.92 2.15 23.42
N LYS A 197 6.28 2.00 22.14
CA LYS A 197 7.66 2.06 21.64
C LYS A 197 7.97 3.41 20.99
N PRO A 198 9.22 3.93 21.12
CA PRO A 198 9.62 5.14 20.43
C PRO A 198 9.71 4.94 18.91
N MET A 199 9.52 6.03 18.17
CA MET A 199 9.75 6.14 16.74
C MET A 199 11.21 6.48 16.42
N LEU A 200 11.59 6.31 15.16
CA LEU A 200 12.89 6.74 14.65
C LEU A 200 13.09 8.26 14.76
N ASP A 201 14.31 8.68 15.11
CA ASP A 201 14.69 10.10 15.09
C ASP A 201 14.43 10.77 13.73
N GLY A 202 13.93 12.00 13.79
CA GLY A 202 13.59 12.79 12.61
C GLY A 202 12.36 12.29 11.84
N ALA A 203 11.55 11.39 12.41
CA ALA A 203 10.30 10.94 11.81
C ALA A 203 9.10 11.82 12.15
N LEU A 204 9.07 12.41 13.36
CA LEU A 204 7.92 13.15 13.86
C LEU A 204 8.28 14.56 14.34
N LEU A 205 7.31 15.47 14.23
CA LEU A 205 7.24 16.70 14.99
C LEU A 205 6.03 16.67 15.92
N ASP A 206 6.14 17.28 17.09
CA ASP A 206 4.96 17.62 17.90
C ASP A 206 4.17 18.81 17.30
N HIS A 207 3.05 19.17 17.91
CA HIS A 207 2.20 20.28 17.46
C HIS A 207 2.90 21.66 17.46
N ALA A 208 3.99 21.82 18.21
CA ALA A 208 4.79 23.04 18.27
C ALA A 208 5.91 23.04 17.20
N GLY A 209 6.03 21.98 16.41
CA GLY A 209 7.06 21.81 15.40
C GLY A 209 8.40 21.34 15.96
N ARG A 210 8.45 20.81 17.19
CA ARG A 210 9.68 20.29 17.80
C ARG A 210 9.86 18.80 17.45
N PRO A 211 11.08 18.35 17.08
CA PRO A 211 11.36 16.95 16.84
C PRO A 211 11.02 16.07 18.04
N THR A 212 10.44 14.90 17.79
CA THR A 212 10.09 13.93 18.84
C THR A 212 10.16 12.51 18.30
N THR A 213 10.36 11.55 19.20
CA THR A 213 10.21 10.11 18.94
C THR A 213 8.96 9.53 19.58
N ASN A 214 8.18 10.33 20.32
CA ASN A 214 6.97 9.85 20.96
C ASN A 214 5.81 9.72 19.95
N PRO A 215 5.30 8.52 19.64
CA PRO A 215 4.21 8.34 18.68
C PRO A 215 2.86 8.91 19.16
N ALA A 216 2.69 9.16 20.47
CA ALA A 216 1.45 9.68 21.03
C ALA A 216 1.05 11.04 20.44
N VAL A 217 2.01 11.84 19.95
CA VAL A 217 1.73 13.14 19.32
C VAL A 217 0.81 13.03 18.10
N MET A 218 0.72 11.87 17.45
CA MET A 218 -0.19 11.65 16.31
C MET A 218 -1.64 11.33 16.73
N TYR A 219 -1.87 11.05 18.01
CA TYR A 219 -3.16 10.56 18.54
C TYR A 219 -3.75 11.45 19.65
N THR A 220 -2.97 12.39 20.19
CA THR A 220 -3.43 13.37 21.19
C THR A 220 -3.59 14.74 20.56
N GLU A 221 -4.69 15.44 20.86
CA GLU A 221 -4.87 16.84 20.44
C GLU A 221 -4.13 17.81 21.36
N PRO A 222 -3.48 18.86 20.81
CA PRO A 222 -3.28 19.13 19.39
C PRO A 222 -2.28 18.14 18.74
N ARG A 223 -2.62 17.64 17.55
CA ARG A 223 -1.77 16.66 16.84
C ARG A 223 -0.45 17.22 16.33
N GLY A 224 0.57 16.37 16.37
CA GLY A 224 1.81 16.50 15.63
C GLY A 224 1.71 16.01 14.19
N VAL A 225 2.86 15.78 13.56
CA VAL A 225 2.96 15.40 12.14
C VAL A 225 4.11 14.42 11.90
N VAL A 226 3.99 13.65 10.82
CA VAL A 226 5.08 12.87 10.24
C VAL A 226 5.85 13.72 9.23
N LEU A 227 7.17 13.53 9.15
CA LEU A 227 8.05 14.19 8.19
C LEU A 227 8.24 13.36 6.90
N PRO A 228 8.50 14.02 5.76
CA PRO A 228 8.83 13.34 4.50
C PRO A 228 10.18 12.62 4.57
N PHE A 229 10.35 11.54 3.81
CA PHE A 229 11.69 10.94 3.65
C PHE A 229 12.57 11.89 2.82
N GLY A 230 13.89 11.88 3.04
CA GLY A 230 14.80 12.65 2.19
C GLY A 230 14.46 14.14 2.08
N GLU A 231 13.83 14.72 3.12
CA GLU A 231 13.49 16.13 3.22
C GLU A 231 12.60 16.63 2.06
N HIS A 232 13.07 17.64 1.31
CA HIS A 232 12.37 18.22 0.18
C HIS A 232 12.09 17.20 -0.95
N LYS A 233 12.85 16.11 -1.04
CA LYS A 233 12.65 15.08 -2.08
C LYS A 233 11.37 14.28 -1.83
N GLY A 234 11.19 13.75 -0.61
CA GLY A 234 9.95 13.06 -0.25
C GLY A 234 8.76 14.02 -0.22
N SER A 235 8.96 15.26 0.22
CA SER A 235 7.90 16.28 0.16
C SER A 235 7.45 16.58 -1.27
N GLY A 236 8.40 16.70 -2.20
CA GLY A 236 8.10 16.92 -3.62
C GLY A 236 7.41 15.72 -4.24
N LEU A 237 7.86 14.50 -3.91
CA LEU A 237 7.22 13.27 -4.40
C LEU A 237 5.81 13.09 -3.83
N ALA A 238 5.58 13.44 -2.56
CA ALA A 238 4.23 13.43 -1.95
C ALA A 238 3.27 14.35 -2.70
N LEU A 239 3.72 15.56 -3.06
CA LEU A 239 2.95 16.52 -3.85
C LEU A 239 2.66 15.98 -5.26
N VAL A 240 3.65 15.40 -5.94
CA VAL A 240 3.47 14.82 -7.27
C VAL A 240 2.46 13.67 -7.24
N CYS A 241 2.52 12.79 -6.23
CA CYS A 241 1.52 11.74 -6.04
C CYS A 241 0.12 12.31 -5.81
N GLU A 242 -0.02 13.35 -4.98
CA GLU A 242 -1.30 14.02 -4.73
C GLU A 242 -1.92 14.58 -6.02
N LEU A 243 -1.09 15.15 -6.90
CA LEU A 243 -1.53 15.71 -8.17
C LEU A 243 -1.84 14.63 -9.20
N LEU A 244 -0.99 13.61 -9.34
CA LEU A 244 -1.20 12.52 -10.30
C LEU A 244 -2.43 11.69 -9.92
N ALA A 245 -2.51 11.24 -8.68
CA ALA A 245 -3.51 10.30 -8.21
C ALA A 245 -4.78 10.98 -7.64
N GLY A 246 -4.70 12.26 -7.29
CA GLY A 246 -5.86 13.08 -6.96
C GLY A 246 -6.36 13.82 -8.20
N ALA A 247 -5.77 14.99 -8.47
CA ALA A 247 -6.27 15.93 -9.45
C ALA A 247 -6.32 15.40 -10.89
N ILE A 248 -5.26 14.74 -11.38
CA ILE A 248 -5.12 14.36 -12.79
C ILE A 248 -6.04 13.19 -13.17
N VAL A 249 -6.14 12.16 -12.33
CA VAL A 249 -7.08 11.04 -12.56
C VAL A 249 -8.53 11.40 -12.21
N GLY A 250 -8.77 12.63 -11.74
CA GLY A 250 -10.10 13.11 -11.36
C GLY A 250 -10.63 12.52 -10.05
N SER A 251 -9.75 12.04 -9.16
CA SER A 251 -10.11 11.78 -7.76
C SER A 251 -10.07 13.08 -6.94
N THR A 252 -10.16 12.97 -5.63
CA THR A 252 -10.08 14.13 -4.72
C THR A 252 -8.65 14.31 -4.22
N SER A 253 -8.17 15.56 -4.20
CA SER A 253 -6.93 15.92 -3.51
C SER A 253 -7.24 16.49 -2.12
N VAL A 254 -6.33 16.28 -1.18
CA VAL A 254 -6.46 16.80 0.18
C VAL A 254 -6.13 18.30 0.23
N THR A 255 -7.16 19.12 0.39
CA THR A 255 -7.06 20.59 0.41
C THR A 255 -7.66 21.23 1.68
N SER A 256 -8.10 20.41 2.63
CA SER A 256 -8.69 20.84 3.90
C SER A 256 -8.10 20.05 5.08
N MET A 257 -7.95 20.70 6.23
CA MET A 257 -7.57 20.05 7.49
C MET A 257 -8.72 19.21 8.09
N THR A 258 -9.95 19.52 7.70
CA THR A 258 -11.18 18.83 8.14
C THR A 258 -11.94 18.32 6.91
N PRO A 259 -11.40 17.31 6.20
CA PRO A 259 -12.10 16.75 5.05
C PRO A 259 -13.38 16.03 5.49
N PRO A 260 -14.39 15.90 4.61
CA PRO A 260 -15.58 15.12 4.90
C PRO A 260 -15.24 13.67 5.26
N GLU A 261 -16.01 13.09 6.18
CA GLU A 261 -15.88 11.68 6.54
C GLU A 261 -16.38 10.80 5.39
N ARG A 262 -15.44 10.15 4.68
CA ARG A 262 -15.71 9.31 3.50
C ARG A 262 -15.00 7.96 3.58
N GLY A 263 -14.67 7.51 4.80
CA GLY A 263 -13.78 6.36 5.00
C GLY A 263 -12.37 6.66 4.49
N ILE A 264 -11.58 5.63 4.21
CA ILE A 264 -10.25 5.76 3.60
C ILE A 264 -10.38 5.63 2.09
N LEU A 265 -10.14 6.72 1.35
CA LEU A 265 -10.19 6.74 -0.11
C LEU A 265 -8.79 6.92 -0.70
N ASN A 266 -8.52 6.21 -1.79
CA ASN A 266 -7.35 6.38 -2.62
C ASN A 266 -7.76 6.68 -4.06
N GLY A 267 -7.00 7.56 -4.70
CA GLY A 267 -6.81 7.53 -6.14
C GLY A 267 -5.46 6.88 -6.47
N MET A 268 -5.33 6.42 -7.71
CA MET A 268 -4.07 5.84 -8.22
C MET A 268 -3.92 6.16 -9.70
N LEU A 269 -2.75 6.65 -10.09
CA LEU A 269 -2.31 6.67 -11.48
C LEU A 269 -1.34 5.51 -11.70
N SER A 270 -1.63 4.63 -12.64
CA SER A 270 -0.77 3.52 -13.04
C SER A 270 -0.28 3.71 -14.46
N ILE A 271 1.01 3.48 -14.68
CA ILE A 271 1.63 3.40 -16.00
C ILE A 271 2.19 1.99 -16.12
N VAL A 272 1.74 1.25 -17.14
CA VAL A 272 2.19 -0.11 -17.43
C VAL A 272 2.84 -0.10 -18.80
N ILE A 273 4.07 -0.57 -18.88
CA ILE A 273 4.88 -0.56 -20.10
C ILE A 273 5.26 -2.00 -20.44
N ASP A 274 5.09 -2.40 -21.69
CA ASP A 274 5.69 -3.62 -22.23
C ASP A 274 7.16 -3.30 -22.60
N PRO A 275 8.13 -3.77 -21.79
CA PRO A 275 9.52 -3.44 -22.05
C PRO A 275 10.07 -4.07 -23.34
N ALA A 276 9.40 -5.11 -23.89
CA ALA A 276 9.80 -5.70 -25.16
C ALA A 276 9.63 -4.74 -26.35
N GLN A 277 8.88 -3.66 -26.19
CA GLN A 277 8.74 -2.59 -27.20
C GLN A 277 9.87 -1.56 -27.15
N LEU A 278 10.69 -1.55 -26.08
CA LEU A 278 11.77 -0.60 -25.89
C LEU A 278 13.13 -1.20 -26.27
N SER A 279 13.34 -2.49 -26.00
CA SER A 279 14.60 -3.18 -26.28
C SER A 279 14.39 -4.68 -26.43
N ALA A 280 15.37 -5.37 -27.02
CA ALA A 280 15.35 -6.82 -27.14
C ALA A 280 15.33 -7.47 -25.75
N ARG A 281 14.37 -8.37 -25.52
CA ARG A 281 14.09 -8.98 -24.21
C ARG A 281 15.33 -9.59 -23.56
N ASP A 282 16.10 -10.39 -24.30
CA ASP A 282 17.26 -11.10 -23.76
C ASP A 282 18.38 -10.13 -23.34
N SER A 283 18.62 -9.08 -24.15
CA SER A 283 19.61 -8.04 -23.81
C SER A 283 19.20 -7.28 -22.55
N MET A 284 17.93 -6.91 -22.44
CA MET A 284 17.42 -6.22 -21.26
C MET A 284 17.53 -7.11 -20.00
N MET A 285 17.13 -8.38 -20.10
CA MET A 285 17.21 -9.32 -18.98
C MET A 285 18.65 -9.52 -18.52
N ALA A 286 19.61 -9.63 -19.45
CA ALA A 286 21.02 -9.73 -19.13
C ALA A 286 21.55 -8.47 -18.42
N GLU A 287 21.16 -7.28 -18.85
CA GLU A 287 21.53 -6.01 -18.20
C GLU A 287 20.92 -5.88 -16.79
N ILE A 288 19.66 -6.30 -16.60
CA ILE A 288 19.03 -6.34 -15.28
C ILE A 288 19.81 -7.28 -14.35
N ASP A 289 20.13 -8.49 -14.81
CA ASP A 289 20.89 -9.48 -14.04
C ASP A 289 22.29 -8.96 -13.68
N ALA A 290 22.99 -8.36 -14.66
CA ALA A 290 24.31 -7.77 -14.45
C ALA A 290 24.27 -6.64 -13.42
N MET A 291 23.27 -5.76 -13.51
CA MET A 291 23.12 -4.65 -12.57
C MET A 291 22.79 -5.13 -11.15
N ILE A 292 21.91 -6.12 -11.00
CA ILE A 292 21.60 -6.72 -9.69
C ILE A 292 22.86 -7.37 -9.10
N ALA A 293 23.58 -8.15 -9.91
CA ALA A 293 24.82 -8.80 -9.47
C ALA A 293 25.89 -7.77 -9.06
N TRP A 294 26.04 -6.69 -9.83
CA TRP A 294 26.96 -5.60 -9.53
C TRP A 294 26.61 -4.92 -8.19
N VAL A 295 25.35 -4.54 -7.98
CA VAL A 295 24.90 -3.93 -6.71
C VAL A 295 25.16 -4.87 -5.53
N LYS A 296 24.84 -6.15 -5.67
CA LYS A 296 25.02 -7.15 -4.60
C LYS A 296 26.47 -7.55 -4.38
N SER A 297 27.39 -7.21 -5.30
CA SER A 297 28.83 -7.44 -5.13
C SER A 297 29.50 -6.44 -4.19
N ALA A 298 28.81 -5.34 -3.84
CA ALA A 298 29.33 -4.39 -2.88
C ALA A 298 29.53 -5.05 -1.50
N ALA A 299 30.69 -4.80 -0.88
CA ALA A 299 30.96 -5.26 0.47
C ALA A 299 29.92 -4.64 1.43
N PRO A 300 29.20 -5.46 2.23
CA PRO A 300 28.25 -4.91 3.18
C PRO A 300 28.99 -4.20 4.31
N SER A 301 28.37 -3.15 4.86
CA SER A 301 28.93 -2.45 6.04
C SER A 301 28.95 -3.34 7.29
N ASP A 302 28.06 -4.35 7.34
CA ASP A 302 28.05 -5.41 8.34
C ASP A 302 28.08 -6.77 7.61
N PRO A 303 29.12 -7.61 7.80
CA PRO A 303 29.21 -8.92 7.16
C PRO A 303 28.03 -9.87 7.41
N GLN A 304 27.22 -9.64 8.45
CA GLN A 304 26.02 -10.44 8.76
C GLN A 304 24.75 -9.95 8.03
N LEU A 305 24.79 -8.75 7.45
CA LEU A 305 23.66 -8.12 6.79
C LEU A 305 24.03 -7.84 5.32
N PRO A 306 23.75 -8.78 4.39
CA PRO A 306 24.12 -8.61 2.99
C PRO A 306 23.40 -7.43 2.36
N VAL A 307 24.00 -6.85 1.31
CA VAL A 307 23.35 -5.82 0.49
C VAL A 307 22.11 -6.41 -0.17
N LEU A 308 20.99 -5.71 -0.02
CA LEU A 308 19.69 -6.11 -0.57
C LEU A 308 19.27 -5.19 -1.72
N VAL A 309 18.53 -5.75 -2.67
CA VAL A 309 17.80 -4.99 -3.72
C VAL A 309 16.31 -4.90 -3.40
N ALA A 310 15.62 -3.94 -4.02
CA ALA A 310 14.22 -3.68 -3.75
C ALA A 310 13.35 -4.94 -3.98
N GLY A 311 12.52 -5.28 -2.99
CA GLY A 311 11.70 -6.50 -2.94
C GLY A 311 12.35 -7.67 -2.17
N GLU A 312 13.66 -7.66 -1.91
CA GLU A 312 14.29 -8.70 -1.09
C GLU A 312 13.86 -8.67 0.39
N PRO A 313 13.76 -7.51 1.05
CA PRO A 313 13.24 -7.45 2.42
C PRO A 313 11.87 -8.13 2.54
N GLU A 314 10.97 -7.87 1.60
CA GLU A 314 9.64 -8.48 1.54
C GLU A 314 9.67 -9.98 1.28
N ARG A 315 10.59 -10.46 0.42
CA ARG A 315 10.78 -11.90 0.15
C ARG A 315 11.30 -12.63 1.39
N ILE A 316 12.28 -12.04 2.08
CA ILE A 316 12.83 -12.58 3.34
C ILE A 316 11.72 -12.66 4.39
N ALA A 317 11.01 -11.54 4.62
CA ALA A 317 9.89 -11.50 5.57
C ALA A 317 8.82 -12.55 5.26
N ARG A 318 8.47 -12.73 3.98
CA ARG A 318 7.48 -13.73 3.56
C ARG A 318 7.94 -15.15 3.84
N ALA A 319 9.19 -15.49 3.50
CA ALA A 319 9.73 -16.81 3.76
C ALA A 319 9.74 -17.11 5.28
N GLU A 320 10.16 -16.15 6.10
CA GLU A 320 10.16 -16.29 7.55
C GLU A 320 8.76 -16.45 8.13
N ARG A 321 7.81 -15.60 7.73
CA ARG A 321 6.44 -15.60 8.27
C ARG A 321 5.59 -16.77 7.77
N LEU A 322 5.90 -17.33 6.59
CA LEU A 322 5.33 -18.61 6.17
C LEU A 322 5.80 -19.76 7.06
N ALA A 323 7.08 -19.77 7.44
CA ALA A 323 7.66 -20.85 8.24
C ALA A 323 7.32 -20.74 9.75
N ARG A 324 7.23 -19.50 10.26
CA ARG A 324 7.13 -19.23 11.70
C ARG A 324 5.78 -18.66 12.13
N GLY A 325 4.91 -18.28 11.19
CA GLY A 325 3.68 -17.55 11.46
C GLY A 325 3.87 -16.03 11.45
N ILE A 326 2.75 -15.31 11.49
CA ILE A 326 2.67 -13.85 11.45
C ILE A 326 2.54 -13.32 12.88
N GLU A 327 3.41 -12.39 13.26
CA GLU A 327 3.28 -11.67 14.53
C GLU A 327 2.16 -10.63 14.45
N ILE A 328 1.21 -10.69 15.39
CA ILE A 328 0.13 -9.74 15.58
C ILE A 328 0.20 -9.24 17.03
N ASP A 329 0.14 -7.93 17.25
CA ASP A 329 0.11 -7.36 18.60
C ASP A 329 -1.22 -7.66 19.31
N GLU A 330 -1.18 -7.65 20.64
CA GLU A 330 -2.34 -8.06 21.47
C GLU A 330 -3.56 -7.16 21.26
N GLU A 331 -3.36 -5.86 21.06
CA GLU A 331 -4.46 -4.90 20.84
C GLU A 331 -5.12 -5.16 19.49
N THR A 332 -4.35 -5.28 18.41
CA THR A 332 -4.88 -5.63 17.08
C THR A 332 -5.65 -6.96 17.13
N TRP A 333 -5.11 -7.98 17.81
CA TRP A 333 -5.81 -9.26 17.93
C TRP A 333 -7.10 -9.16 18.73
N SER A 334 -7.09 -8.40 19.84
CA SER A 334 -8.28 -8.14 20.66
C SER A 334 -9.40 -7.48 19.83
N GLN A 335 -9.05 -6.48 19.02
CA GLN A 335 -10.00 -5.80 18.12
C GLN A 335 -10.57 -6.75 17.07
N LEU A 336 -9.75 -7.60 16.46
CA LEU A 336 -10.21 -8.61 15.49
C LEU A 336 -11.11 -9.65 16.15
N ALA A 337 -10.77 -10.12 17.36
CA ALA A 337 -11.58 -11.06 18.11
C ALA A 337 -12.94 -10.44 18.53
N ALA A 338 -12.97 -9.16 18.89
CA ALA A 338 -14.21 -8.44 19.18
C ALA A 338 -15.11 -8.35 17.93
N ILE A 339 -14.54 -8.04 16.76
CA ILE A 339 -15.28 -8.04 15.47
C ILE A 339 -15.83 -9.43 15.17
N ALA A 340 -15.00 -10.47 15.28
CA ALA A 340 -15.42 -11.86 15.08
C ALA A 340 -16.56 -12.25 16.02
N GLY A 341 -16.49 -11.86 17.30
CA GLY A 341 -17.55 -12.06 18.28
C GLY A 341 -18.88 -11.38 17.89
N ARG A 342 -18.84 -10.13 17.41
CA ARG A 342 -20.04 -9.42 16.91
C ARG A 342 -20.69 -10.15 15.72
N TYR A 343 -19.88 -10.75 14.85
CA TYR A 343 -20.34 -11.54 13.71
C TYR A 343 -20.54 -13.04 14.01
N GLN A 344 -20.43 -13.46 15.28
CA GLN A 344 -20.58 -14.86 15.69
C GLN A 344 -19.61 -15.83 14.97
N ILE A 345 -18.42 -15.36 14.63
CA ILE A 345 -17.36 -16.14 13.98
C ILE A 345 -16.45 -16.72 15.06
N ALA A 346 -16.21 -18.04 15.01
CA ALA A 346 -15.22 -18.68 15.86
C ALA A 346 -13.80 -18.19 15.53
N VAL A 347 -13.01 -17.91 16.57
CA VAL A 347 -11.61 -17.51 16.47
C VAL A 347 -10.73 -18.67 16.90
N ASP A 348 -10.16 -19.36 15.91
CA ASP A 348 -9.22 -20.44 16.15
C ASP A 348 -7.84 -19.84 16.42
N ARG A 349 -7.33 -20.00 17.64
CA ARG A 349 -5.94 -19.67 17.99
C ARG A 349 -5.00 -20.69 17.35
#